data_AF-A0AAW2JFT6-F1
#
_entry.id   AF-A0AAW2JFT6-F1
#
_cell.length_a   1.000
_cell.length_b   1.000
_cell.length_c   1.000
_cell.angle_alpha   90.00
_cell.angle_beta   90.00
_cell.angle_gamma   90.00
#
_symmetry.space_group_name_H-M   'P 1'
#
loop_
_entity.id
_entity.type
_entity.pdbx_description
1 polymer ?
#
loop_
_entity_poly.entity_id
_entity_poly.type
_entity_poly.pdbx_seq_one_letter_code
_entity_poly.pdbx_strand_id
1 'polypeptide(L)'
;MRSLEFSSGKAEIAEVTRCSGDAFLVTVRNKKRVGYTYELTLRVEGEWCIGGEKKNVKGHIDVPEFSFGELDDLQIQVKLIEDKDIPQEERQRISQDLRLFLQPLQEKLLQFEEELKAQ
;
A
#
# COMPACT_ATOMS: atom_id res chain seq x y z
N MET A 1 0.12 -10.57 -0.87
CA MET A 1 -1.13 -9.93 -1.34
C MET A 1 -1.44 -10.47 -2.72
N ARG A 2 -2.72 -10.58 -3.09
CA ARG A 2 -3.10 -10.94 -4.46
C ARG A 2 -3.03 -9.71 -5.36
N SER A 3 -2.86 -9.94 -6.65
CA SER A 3 -3.04 -8.92 -7.68
C SER A 3 -4.44 -8.29 -7.57
N LEU A 4 -4.52 -6.98 -7.78
CA LEU A 4 -5.76 -6.22 -7.87
C LEU A 4 -6.12 -6.04 -9.34
N GLU A 5 -7.36 -6.36 -9.71
CA GLU A 5 -7.89 -6.18 -11.06
C GLU A 5 -8.71 -4.90 -11.14
N PHE A 6 -8.49 -4.14 -12.21
CA PHE A 6 -9.14 -2.87 -12.49
C PHE A 6 -9.91 -2.96 -13.80
N SER A 7 -10.82 -2.02 -14.04
CA SER A 7 -11.50 -1.91 -15.34
C SER A 7 -10.53 -1.61 -16.50
N SER A 8 -9.34 -1.10 -16.18
CA SER A 8 -8.29 -0.62 -17.09
C SER A 8 -7.09 -1.57 -17.20
N GLY A 9 -6.98 -2.58 -16.34
CA GLY A 9 -5.75 -3.36 -16.18
C GLY A 9 -5.70 -4.21 -14.92
N LYS A 10 -4.49 -4.60 -14.53
CA LYS A 10 -4.22 -5.32 -13.27
C LYS A 10 -2.89 -4.90 -12.70
N ALA A 11 -2.74 -4.94 -11.38
CA ALA A 11 -1.46 -4.69 -10.73
C ALA A 11 -1.27 -5.60 -9.53
N GLU A 12 -0.02 -5.79 -9.13
CA GLU A 12 0.35 -6.51 -7.93
C GLU A 12 1.46 -5.78 -7.18
N ILE A 13 1.56 -6.06 -5.89
CA ILE A 13 2.67 -5.60 -5.06
C ILE A 13 3.84 -6.54 -5.31
N ALA A 14 4.89 -6.01 -5.94
CA ALA A 14 6.09 -6.77 -6.28
C ALA A 14 6.98 -6.99 -5.05
N GLU A 15 7.19 -5.96 -4.24
CA GLU A 15 8.06 -6.03 -3.06
C GLU A 15 7.78 -4.89 -2.06
N VAL A 16 8.22 -5.09 -0.83
CA VAL A 16 8.32 -4.03 0.19
C VAL A 16 9.69 -3.41 0.09
N THR A 17 9.78 -2.19 -0.45
CA THR A 17 11.05 -1.48 -0.65
C THR A 17 11.51 -0.71 0.59
N ARG A 18 10.57 -0.33 1.47
CA ARG A 18 10.87 0.31 2.75
C ARG A 18 9.84 -0.12 3.78
N CYS A 19 10.28 -0.46 4.97
CA CYS A 19 9.47 -0.62 6.17
C CYS A 19 10.34 -0.16 7.34
N SER A 20 10.01 0.97 7.93
CA SER A 20 10.85 1.62 8.95
C SER A 20 9.98 2.22 10.04
N GLY A 21 10.44 2.16 11.28
CA GLY A 21 9.71 2.62 12.44
C GLY A 21 9.94 1.71 13.63
N ASP A 22 9.07 1.85 14.62
CA ASP A 22 9.27 1.24 15.93
C ASP A 22 8.00 0.52 16.38
N ALA A 23 8.18 -0.60 17.07
CA ALA A 23 7.11 -1.32 17.75
C ALA A 23 7.50 -1.58 19.21
N PHE A 24 6.51 -1.51 20.09
CA PHE A 24 6.69 -1.80 21.51
C PHE A 24 5.61 -2.75 22.02
N LEU A 25 6.02 -3.62 22.94
CA LEU A 25 5.13 -4.46 23.71
C LEU A 25 5.55 -4.34 25.17
N VAL A 26 4.68 -3.76 25.99
CA VAL A 26 4.94 -3.52 27.42
C VAL A 26 3.81 -4.06 28.27
N THR A 27 4.13 -4.60 29.45
CA THR A 27 3.14 -5.08 30.42
C THR A 27 3.11 -4.15 31.62
N VAL A 28 1.96 -3.53 31.89
CA VAL A 28 1.77 -2.63 33.04
C VAL A 28 0.66 -3.22 33.93
N ARG A 29 1.00 -3.58 35.17
CA ARG A 29 0.05 -4.19 36.15
C ARG A 29 -0.73 -5.37 35.54
N ASN A 30 -0.01 -6.32 34.95
CA ASN A 30 -0.57 -7.50 34.29
C ASN A 30 -1.48 -7.21 33.07
N LYS A 31 -1.45 -5.98 32.53
CA LYS A 31 -2.11 -5.61 31.26
C LYS A 31 -1.06 -5.39 30.18
N LYS A 32 -1.11 -6.17 29.11
CA LYS A 32 -0.30 -5.95 27.90
C LYS A 32 -0.77 -4.68 27.19
N ARG A 33 0.18 -3.93 26.66
CA ARG A 33 -0.01 -2.78 25.77
C ARG A 33 0.94 -2.95 24.60
N VAL A 34 0.37 -2.91 23.41
CA VAL A 34 1.11 -2.97 22.15
C VAL A 34 0.91 -1.64 21.42
N GLY A 35 1.93 -1.21 20.71
CA GLY A 35 1.83 -0.11 19.77
C GLY A 35 2.97 -0.17 18.77
N TYR A 36 2.75 0.50 17.64
CA TYR A 36 3.77 0.71 16.64
C TYR A 36 3.49 2.04 15.93
N THR A 37 4.54 2.58 15.32
CA THR A 37 4.46 3.63 14.32
C THR A 37 5.43 3.27 13.21
N TYR A 38 4.93 3.12 11.99
CA TYR A 38 5.71 2.70 10.83
C TYR A 38 5.45 3.59 9.63
N GLU A 39 6.44 3.66 8.75
CA GLU A 39 6.32 4.08 7.36
C GLU A 39 6.58 2.89 6.44
N LEU A 40 5.90 2.84 5.30
CA LEU A 40 5.95 1.71 4.37
C LEU A 40 6.00 2.21 2.93
N THR A 41 6.93 1.69 2.13
CA THR A 41 6.95 1.90 0.67
C THR A 41 6.88 0.55 -0.04
N LEU A 42 5.84 0.38 -0.83
CA LEU A 42 5.59 -0.81 -1.63
C LEU A 42 5.90 -0.52 -3.09
N ARG A 43 6.64 -1.41 -3.76
CA ARG A 43 6.78 -1.38 -5.21
C ARG A 43 5.61 -2.13 -5.82
N VAL A 44 4.99 -1.53 -6.82
CA VAL A 44 3.89 -2.13 -7.58
C VAL A 44 4.26 -2.24 -9.05
N GLU A 45 3.82 -3.34 -9.66
CA GLU A 45 4.00 -3.61 -11.08
C GLU A 45 2.68 -4.13 -11.64
N GLY A 46 2.33 -3.73 -12.85
CA GLY A 46 1.06 -4.11 -13.45
C GLY A 46 0.99 -3.84 -14.94
N GLU A 47 -0.09 -4.29 -15.55
CA GLU A 47 -0.39 -4.11 -16.96
C GLU A 47 -1.67 -3.29 -17.10
N TRP A 48 -1.62 -2.20 -17.89
CA TRP A 48 -2.77 -1.36 -18.20
C TRP A 48 -2.98 -1.26 -19.71
N CYS A 49 -4.25 -1.15 -20.12
CA CYS A 49 -4.62 -0.89 -21.51
C CYS A 49 -4.65 0.63 -21.75
N ILE A 50 -3.63 1.13 -22.45
CA ILE A 50 -3.40 2.55 -22.72
C ILE A 50 -3.48 2.77 -24.23
N GLY A 51 -4.47 3.53 -24.69
CA GLY A 51 -4.65 3.79 -26.13
C GLY A 51 -4.94 2.55 -26.99
N GLY A 52 -5.40 1.44 -26.39
CA GLY A 52 -5.65 0.17 -27.06
C GLY A 52 -4.49 -0.83 -27.00
N GLU A 53 -3.34 -0.43 -26.45
CA GLU A 53 -2.18 -1.30 -26.25
C GLU A 53 -1.97 -1.62 -24.77
N LYS A 54 -1.54 -2.85 -24.48
CA LYS A 54 -1.18 -3.27 -23.12
C LYS A 54 0.25 -2.81 -22.81
N LYS A 55 0.39 -1.96 -21.80
CA LYS A 55 1.69 -1.47 -21.32
C LYS A 55 1.93 -1.93 -19.89
N ASN A 56 3.17 -2.34 -19.62
CA ASN A 56 3.62 -2.59 -18.26
C ASN A 56 3.97 -1.27 -17.59
N VAL A 57 3.37 -1.00 -16.44
CA VAL A 57 3.61 0.21 -15.65
C VAL A 57 4.12 -0.20 -14.28
N LYS A 58 5.14 0.51 -13.81
CA LYS A 58 5.71 0.31 -12.48
C LYS A 58 5.51 1.56 -11.65
N GLY A 59 5.39 1.38 -10.34
CA GLY A 59 5.19 2.49 -9.42
C GLY A 59 5.54 2.12 -7.99
N HIS A 60 5.32 3.09 -7.11
CA HIS A 60 5.44 2.96 -5.67
C HIS A 60 4.15 3.42 -5.01
N ILE A 61 3.78 2.74 -3.94
CA ILE A 61 2.75 3.16 -2.99
C ILE A 61 3.46 3.44 -1.67
N ASP A 62 3.47 4.71 -1.28
CA ASP A 62 4.03 5.17 -0.01
C ASP A 62 2.91 5.35 1.01
N VAL A 63 3.10 4.74 2.18
CA VAL A 63 2.35 4.99 3.40
C VAL A 63 3.27 5.82 4.31
N PRO A 64 3.05 7.14 4.42
CA PRO A 64 4.02 8.05 5.03
C PRO A 64 4.21 7.81 6.53
N GLU A 65 3.13 7.62 7.29
CA GLU A 65 3.16 7.24 8.70
C GLU A 65 1.81 6.60 9.05
N PHE A 66 1.83 5.49 9.78
CA PHE A 66 0.63 4.87 10.34
C PHE A 66 0.96 4.20 11.67
N SER A 67 0.00 4.23 12.58
CA SER A 67 0.16 3.75 13.96
C SER A 67 -0.92 2.76 14.35
N PHE A 68 -0.63 2.00 15.40
CA PHE A 68 -1.56 1.02 15.95
C PHE A 68 -2.90 1.66 16.34
N GLY A 69 -4.01 1.16 15.78
CA GLY A 69 -5.36 1.64 16.04
C GLY A 69 -5.75 2.90 15.27
N GLU A 70 -4.88 3.42 14.39
CA GLU A 70 -5.12 4.61 13.57
C GLU A 70 -5.26 4.28 12.07
N LEU A 71 -5.60 3.03 11.75
CA LEU A 71 -5.74 2.57 10.37
C LEU A 71 -6.98 3.10 9.64
N ASP A 72 -7.94 3.73 10.34
CA ASP A 72 -9.15 4.30 9.72
C ASP A 72 -8.83 5.51 8.82
N ASP A 73 -7.85 6.34 9.22
CA ASP A 73 -7.36 7.48 8.43
C ASP A 73 -6.10 7.12 7.61
N LEU A 74 -5.91 5.85 7.27
CA LEU A 74 -4.73 5.42 6.51
C LEU A 74 -4.67 6.15 5.17
N GLN A 75 -3.57 6.86 4.90
CA GLN A 75 -3.35 7.57 3.65
C GLN A 75 -2.24 6.90 2.83
N ILE A 76 -2.42 6.87 1.51
CA ILE A 76 -1.40 6.38 0.59
C ILE A 76 -1.09 7.41 -0.49
N GLN A 77 0.17 7.46 -0.89
CA GLN A 77 0.66 8.28 -1.99
C GLN A 77 1.16 7.37 -3.11
N VAL A 78 0.63 7.57 -4.31
CA VAL A 78 1.02 6.78 -5.48
C VAL A 78 2.04 7.58 -6.29
N LYS A 79 3.17 6.95 -6.62
CA LYS A 79 4.21 7.51 -7.48
C LYS A 79 4.47 6.55 -8.64
N LEU A 80 4.11 6.93 -9.85
CA LEU A 80 4.45 6.16 -11.04
C LEU A 80 5.91 6.38 -11.39
N ILE A 81 6.62 5.31 -11.75
CA ILE A 81 7.98 5.41 -12.29
C ILE A 81 7.85 5.97 -13.72
N GLU A 82 8.59 7.03 -14.03
CA GLU A 82 8.41 7.78 -15.27
C GLU A 82 8.63 6.92 -16.51
N ASP A 83 7.54 6.68 -17.23
CA ASP A 83 7.56 6.18 -18.60
C ASP A 83 7.06 7.32 -19.50
N LYS A 84 7.97 7.88 -20.30
CA LYS A 84 7.70 9.07 -21.15
C LYS A 84 6.58 8.83 -22.17
N ASP A 85 6.21 7.57 -22.37
CA ASP A 85 5.21 7.10 -23.32
C ASP A 85 3.80 6.94 -22.73
N ILE A 86 3.56 7.37 -21.48
CA ILE A 86 2.23 7.37 -20.86
C ILE A 86 1.66 8.79 -20.79
N PRO A 87 0.51 9.06 -21.46
CA PRO A 87 -0.19 10.35 -21.40
C PRO A 87 -0.55 10.75 -19.97
N GLN A 88 -0.58 12.06 -19.69
CA GLN A 88 -0.96 12.61 -18.39
C GLN A 88 -2.32 12.10 -17.88
N GLU A 89 -3.31 12.01 -18.76
CA GLU A 89 -4.66 11.54 -18.41
C GLU A 89 -4.66 10.07 -17.95
N GLU A 90 -3.90 9.24 -18.66
CA GLU A 90 -3.74 7.82 -18.32
C GLU A 90 -2.93 7.64 -17.04
N ARG A 91 -1.91 8.49 -16.78
CA ARG A 91 -1.20 8.51 -15.49
C ARG A 91 -2.14 8.82 -14.32
N GLN A 92 -3.06 9.77 -14.49
CA GLN A 92 -4.06 10.08 -13.47
C GLN A 92 -4.99 8.89 -13.22
N ARG A 93 -5.44 8.23 -14.29
CA ARG A 93 -6.27 7.03 -14.20
C ARG A 93 -5.56 5.88 -13.47
N ILE A 94 -4.34 5.55 -13.89
CA ILE A 94 -3.51 4.51 -13.24
C ILE A 94 -3.28 4.86 -11.76
N SER A 95 -3.05 6.13 -11.44
CA SER A 95 -2.87 6.56 -10.05
C SER A 95 -4.14 6.38 -9.22
N GLN A 96 -5.32 6.60 -9.80
CA GLN A 96 -6.61 6.32 -9.14
C GLN A 96 -6.84 4.82 -8.95
N ASP A 97 -6.53 4.01 -9.95
CA ASP A 97 -6.60 2.55 -9.85
C ASP A 97 -5.70 2.05 -8.71
N LEU A 98 -4.45 2.52 -8.67
CA LEU A 98 -3.51 2.15 -7.61
C LEU A 98 -3.94 2.65 -6.22
N ARG A 99 -4.75 3.70 -6.11
CA ARG A 99 -5.32 4.11 -4.82
C ARG A 99 -6.31 3.09 -4.26
N LEU A 100 -6.87 2.21 -5.09
CA LEU A 100 -7.73 1.12 -4.62
C LEU A 100 -6.96 0.07 -3.81
N PHE A 101 -5.62 0.07 -3.82
CA PHE A 101 -4.82 -0.72 -2.89
C PHE A 101 -4.94 -0.27 -1.44
N LEU A 102 -5.51 0.91 -1.16
CA LEU A 102 -5.72 1.40 0.20
C LEU A 102 -6.53 0.39 1.03
N GLN A 103 -7.66 -0.08 0.50
CA GLN A 103 -8.55 -1.00 1.20
C GLN A 103 -7.86 -2.34 1.56
N PRO A 104 -7.29 -3.10 0.61
CA PRO A 104 -6.63 -4.36 0.95
C PRO A 104 -5.38 -4.16 1.82
N LEU A 105 -4.73 -3.00 1.75
CA LEU A 105 -3.63 -2.65 2.66
C LEU A 105 -4.12 -2.41 4.09
N GLN A 106 -5.20 -1.66 4.24
CA GLN A 106 -5.86 -1.43 5.52
C GLN A 106 -6.31 -2.76 6.16
N GLU A 107 -6.96 -3.63 5.40
CA GLU A 107 -7.36 -4.97 5.88
C GLU A 107 -6.15 -5.80 6.32
N LYS A 108 -5.04 -5.74 5.57
CA LYS A 108 -3.82 -6.49 5.90
C LYS A 108 -3.14 -5.95 7.15
N LEU A 109 -3.13 -4.64 7.35
CA LEU A 109 -2.59 -4.00 8.55
C LEU A 109 -3.49 -4.26 9.76
N LEU A 110 -4.82 -4.29 9.58
CA LEU A 110 -5.76 -4.64 10.65
C LEU A 110 -5.54 -6.08 11.12
N GLN A 111 -5.35 -7.01 10.19
CA GLN A 111 -4.98 -8.39 10.51
C GLN A 111 -3.67 -8.43 11.32
N PHE A 112 -2.66 -7.66 10.92
CA PHE A 112 -1.40 -7.55 11.64
C PHE A 112 -1.58 -7.01 13.07
N GLU A 113 -2.48 -6.05 13.29
CA GLU A 113 -2.81 -5.56 14.63
C GLU A 113 -3.47 -6.62 15.52
N GLU A 114 -4.32 -7.47 14.95
CA GLU A 114 -4.92 -8.60 15.67
C GLU A 114 -3.86 -9.64 16.05
N GLU A 115 -2.94 -9.95 15.14
CA GLU A 115 -1.82 -10.86 15.40
C GLU A 115 -0.91 -10.32 16.52
N LEU A 116 -0.62 -9.01 16.51
CA LEU A 116 0.15 -8.36 17.57
C LEU A 116 -0.55 -8.40 18.94
N LYS A 117 -1.89 -8.28 18.96
CA LYS A 117 -2.67 -8.39 20.20
C LYS A 117 -2.73 -9.81 20.74
N ALA A 118 -2.59 -10.82 19.88
CA ALA A 118 -2.61 -12.24 20.26
C ALA A 118 -1.27 -12.75 20.84
N GLN A 119 -0.16 -12.05 20.61
CA GLN A 119 1.16 -12.38 21.19
C GLN A 119 1.28 -11.99 22.67
#